data_AF-A0A2N6FEC4-F1
#
_entry.id   AF-A0A2N6FEC4-F1
#
_cell.length_a   1.000
_cell.length_b   1.000
_cell.length_c   1.000
_cell.angle_alpha   90.00
_cell.angle_beta   90.00
_cell.angle_gamma   90.00
#
_symmetry.space_group_name_H-M   'P 1'
#
loop_
_entity.id
_entity.type
_entity.pdbx_description
1 polymer ?
#
loop_
_entity_poly.entity_id
_entity_poly.type
_entity_poly.pdbx_seq_one_letter_code
_entity_poly.pdbx_strand_id
1 'polypeptide(L)'
;MKNKLMRLVELIQEDCPENLIEAFADPDNKNPAAHLDLVSRAIDAHQVRAEKLWRAAGKQRTEAERAASARADLAAFLFAYLTGEPDEYADSAREALAALGRHAELDLVQLLARRR
;
A
#
# COMPACT_ATOMS: atom_id res chain seq x y z
N MET A 1 14.73 -0.80 10.37
CA MET A 1 13.80 -1.55 9.50
C MET A 1 12.37 -1.15 9.75
N LYS A 2 11.96 -1.01 11.03
CA LYS A 2 10.70 -0.37 11.45
C LYS A 2 10.41 0.93 10.67
N ASN A 3 11.41 1.79 10.49
CA ASN A 3 11.28 3.03 9.72
C ASN A 3 10.84 2.82 8.25
N LYS A 4 11.29 1.73 7.59
CA LYS A 4 10.93 1.44 6.18
C LYS A 4 9.51 0.88 6.05
N LEU A 5 9.16 -0.11 6.87
CA LEU A 5 7.82 -0.66 6.89
C LEU A 5 6.79 0.42 7.28
N MET A 6 7.10 1.22 8.29
CA MET A 6 6.28 2.37 8.68
C MET A 6 6.16 3.38 7.54
N ARG A 7 7.24 3.65 6.81
CA ARG A 7 7.18 4.55 5.67
C ARG A 7 6.23 4.06 4.58
N LEU A 8 6.24 2.77 4.27
CA LEU A 8 5.27 2.17 3.35
C LEU A 8 3.84 2.30 3.89
N VAL A 9 3.63 2.04 5.18
CA VAL A 9 2.33 2.18 5.85
C VAL A 9 1.80 3.62 5.78
N GLU A 10 2.65 4.63 5.99
CA GLU A 10 2.28 6.05 5.85
C GLU A 10 1.78 6.39 4.44
N LEU A 11 2.43 5.84 3.41
CA LEU A 11 2.03 6.06 2.02
C LEU A 11 0.65 5.45 1.71
N ILE A 12 0.35 4.30 2.31
CA ILE A 12 -0.95 3.62 2.16
C ILE A 12 -2.04 4.30 3.00
N GLN A 13 -1.68 4.84 4.18
CA GLN A 13 -2.62 5.43 5.14
C GLN A 13 -3.39 6.63 4.56
N GLU A 14 -2.73 7.42 3.71
CA GLU A 14 -3.37 8.58 3.10
C GLU A 14 -4.67 8.13 2.41
N ASP A 15 -5.78 8.77 2.76
CA ASP A 15 -7.10 8.47 2.21
C ASP A 15 -7.69 7.08 2.55
N CYS A 16 -7.05 6.33 3.45
CA CYS A 16 -7.51 5.05 3.97
C CYS A 16 -8.37 5.25 5.23
N PRO A 17 -9.54 4.59 5.37
CA PRO A 17 -10.39 4.69 6.56
C PRO A 17 -9.83 3.93 7.77
N GLU A 18 -8.97 2.94 7.55
CA GLU A 18 -8.35 2.15 8.59
C GLU A 18 -7.13 2.88 9.18
N ASN A 19 -6.86 2.75 10.47
CA ASN A 19 -5.67 3.33 11.11
C ASN A 19 -4.48 2.35 11.05
N LEU A 20 -3.88 2.23 9.87
CA LEU A 20 -2.71 1.39 9.64
C LEU A 20 -1.51 1.86 10.45
N ILE A 21 -1.31 3.17 10.60
CA ILE A 21 -0.16 3.70 11.34
C ILE A 21 -0.19 3.21 12.78
N GLU A 22 -1.32 3.31 13.46
CA GLU A 22 -1.47 2.84 14.85
C GLU A 22 -1.23 1.33 14.96
N ALA A 23 -1.81 0.55 14.03
CA ALA A 23 -1.68 -0.91 14.05
C ALA A 23 -0.23 -1.39 13.89
N PHE A 24 0.59 -0.65 13.13
CA PHE A 24 2.00 -0.98 12.87
C PHE A 24 3.00 -0.22 13.77
N ALA A 25 2.54 0.77 14.55
CA ALA A 25 3.38 1.55 15.44
C ALA A 25 3.89 0.73 16.64
N ASP A 26 3.10 -0.20 17.14
CA ASP A 26 3.44 -1.06 18.27
C ASP A 26 4.20 -2.32 17.79
N PRO A 27 5.51 -2.46 18.14
CA PRO A 27 6.29 -3.63 17.75
C PRO A 27 5.92 -4.89 18.55
N ASP A 28 5.18 -4.76 19.65
CA ASP A 28 4.71 -5.86 20.50
C ASP A 28 3.29 -6.30 20.13
N ASN A 29 2.59 -5.56 19.25
CA ASN A 29 1.34 -5.97 18.66
C ASN A 29 1.58 -7.07 17.60
N LYS A 30 1.73 -8.30 18.09
CA LYS A 30 2.03 -9.51 17.31
C LYS A 30 0.77 -10.26 16.89
N ASN A 31 -0.24 -9.58 16.37
CA ASN A 31 -1.37 -10.27 15.75
C ASN A 31 -1.29 -10.20 14.21
N PRO A 32 -0.51 -11.11 13.56
CA PRO A 32 -0.41 -11.17 12.11
C PRO A 32 -1.76 -11.26 11.41
N ALA A 33 -2.72 -12.00 11.97
CA ALA A 33 -4.04 -12.12 11.39
C ALA A 33 -4.79 -10.78 11.38
N ALA A 34 -4.71 -10.01 12.48
CA ALA A 34 -5.29 -8.68 12.52
C ALA A 34 -4.60 -7.71 11.54
N HIS A 35 -3.28 -7.79 11.35
CA HIS A 35 -2.57 -6.99 10.35
C HIS A 35 -2.97 -7.37 8.93
N LEU A 36 -3.09 -8.65 8.61
CA LEU A 36 -3.52 -9.12 7.30
C LEU A 36 -4.96 -8.66 6.98
N ASP A 37 -5.88 -8.82 7.93
CA ASP A 37 -7.26 -8.34 7.79
C ASP A 37 -7.31 -6.83 7.54
N LEU A 38 -6.52 -6.07 8.31
CA LEU A 38 -6.47 -4.62 8.20
C LEU A 38 -5.91 -4.16 6.85
N VAL A 39 -4.84 -4.78 6.38
CA VAL A 39 -4.25 -4.49 5.07
C VAL A 39 -5.19 -4.91 3.94
N SER A 40 -5.90 -6.05 4.08
CA SER A 40 -6.92 -6.46 3.11
C SER A 40 -8.03 -5.42 2.98
N ARG A 41 -8.54 -4.89 4.10
CA ARG A 41 -9.53 -3.81 4.08
C ARG A 41 -8.99 -2.53 3.45
N ALA A 42 -7.71 -2.21 3.64
CA ALA A 42 -7.06 -1.08 2.99
C ALA A 42 -6.97 -1.25 1.47
N ILE A 43 -6.66 -2.46 0.98
CA ILE A 43 -6.70 -2.79 -0.45
C ILE A 43 -8.09 -2.51 -1.01
N ASP A 44 -9.12 -3.10 -0.40
CA ASP A 44 -10.51 -2.95 -0.84
C ASP A 44 -10.96 -1.48 -0.84
N ALA A 45 -10.63 -0.74 0.22
CA ALA A 45 -10.98 0.67 0.34
C ALA A 45 -10.40 1.51 -0.80
N HIS A 46 -9.12 1.31 -1.13
CA HIS A 46 -8.44 2.03 -2.20
C HIS A 46 -8.93 1.61 -3.59
N GLN A 47 -9.21 0.33 -3.82
CA GLN A 47 -9.80 -0.16 -5.07
C GLN A 47 -11.21 0.41 -5.30
N VAL A 48 -12.08 0.36 -4.29
CA VAL A 48 -13.43 0.94 -4.35
C VAL A 48 -13.36 2.44 -4.57
N ARG A 49 -12.41 3.14 -3.95
CA ARG A 49 -12.20 4.57 -4.16
C ARG A 49 -11.74 4.87 -5.60
N ALA A 50 -10.76 4.14 -6.12
CA ALA A 50 -10.30 4.29 -7.50
C ALA A 50 -11.46 4.09 -8.48
N GLU A 51 -12.27 3.05 -8.29
CA GLU A 51 -13.45 2.79 -9.12
C GLU A 51 -14.48 3.93 -9.05
N LYS A 52 -14.78 4.44 -7.85
CA LYS A 52 -15.70 5.56 -7.66
C LYS A 52 -15.20 6.82 -8.39
N LEU A 53 -13.91 7.13 -8.27
CA LEU A 53 -13.29 8.27 -8.94
C LEU A 53 -13.32 8.11 -10.47
N TRP A 54 -13.03 6.92 -10.97
CA TRP A 54 -13.10 6.60 -12.40
C TRP A 54 -14.52 6.78 -12.95
N ARG A 55 -15.53 6.26 -12.23
CA ARG A 55 -16.94 6.40 -12.62
C ARG A 55 -17.41 7.86 -12.56
N ALA A 56 -17.03 8.60 -11.52
CA ALA A 56 -17.36 10.02 -11.38
C ALA A 56 -16.73 10.89 -12.48
N ALA A 57 -15.54 10.51 -12.97
CA ALA A 57 -14.86 11.16 -14.09
C ALA A 57 -15.34 10.68 -15.47
N GLY A 58 -16.48 9.99 -15.56
CA GLY A 58 -17.00 9.51 -16.86
C GLY A 58 -16.09 8.48 -17.52
N LYS A 59 -15.46 7.61 -16.72
CA LYS A 59 -14.50 6.57 -17.15
C LYS A 59 -13.19 7.12 -17.72
N GLN A 60 -12.84 8.36 -17.40
CA GLN A 60 -11.53 8.91 -17.71
C GLN A 60 -10.55 8.65 -16.56
N ARG A 61 -9.31 8.31 -16.90
CA ARG A 61 -8.23 8.17 -15.91
C ARG A 61 -7.83 9.55 -15.40
N THR A 62 -7.89 9.75 -14.09
CA THR A 62 -7.52 11.01 -13.44
C THR A 62 -6.35 10.79 -12.48
N GLU A 63 -5.68 11.86 -12.05
CA GLU A 63 -4.59 11.74 -11.07
C GLU A 63 -5.08 11.18 -9.73
N ALA A 64 -6.25 11.62 -9.26
CA ALA A 64 -6.84 11.12 -8.02
C ALA A 64 -7.17 9.63 -8.09
N GLU A 65 -7.69 9.18 -9.23
CA GLU A 65 -7.98 7.76 -9.48
C GLU A 65 -6.70 6.93 -9.54
N ARG A 66 -5.69 7.37 -10.30
CA ARG A 66 -4.37 6.72 -10.35
C ARG A 66 -3.72 6.65 -8.98
N ALA A 67 -3.82 7.70 -8.19
CA ALA A 67 -3.26 7.74 -6.85
C ALA A 67 -3.97 6.79 -5.88
N ALA A 68 -5.29 6.60 -6.01
CA ALA A 68 -6.02 5.59 -5.27
C ALA A 68 -5.63 4.17 -5.70
N SER A 69 -5.53 3.91 -7.02
CA SER A 69 -5.06 2.62 -7.55
C SER A 69 -3.65 2.29 -7.07
N ALA A 70 -2.73 3.25 -7.15
CA ALA A 70 -1.36 3.07 -6.68
C ALA A 70 -1.29 2.72 -5.19
N ARG A 71 -2.13 3.33 -4.35
CA ARG A 71 -2.19 2.96 -2.92
C ARG A 71 -2.74 1.56 -2.68
N ALA A 72 -3.67 1.08 -3.51
CA ALA A 72 -4.11 -0.31 -3.48
C ALA A 72 -2.95 -1.27 -3.83
N ASP A 73 -2.14 -0.94 -4.83
CA ASP A 73 -0.98 -1.75 -5.22
C ASP A 73 0.10 -1.78 -4.14
N LEU A 74 0.35 -0.65 -3.46
CA LEU A 74 1.24 -0.60 -2.29
C LEU A 74 0.70 -1.44 -1.12
N ALA A 75 -0.62 -1.42 -0.89
CA ALA A 75 -1.25 -2.25 0.13
C ALA A 75 -1.19 -3.74 -0.22
N ALA A 76 -1.34 -4.10 -1.49
CA ALA A 76 -1.15 -5.47 -1.96
C ALA A 76 0.30 -5.95 -1.76
N PHE A 77 1.29 -5.10 -2.05
CA PHE A 77 2.68 -5.39 -1.74
C PHE A 77 2.93 -5.55 -0.22
N LEU A 78 2.32 -4.72 0.62
CA LEU A 78 2.41 -4.87 2.07
C LEU A 78 1.78 -6.20 2.53
N PHE A 79 0.64 -6.59 1.98
CA PHE A 79 0.01 -7.88 2.27
C PHE A 79 0.95 -9.03 1.90
N ALA A 80 1.51 -9.00 0.68
CA ALA A 80 2.46 -10.00 0.21
C ALA A 80 3.74 -10.05 1.05
N TYR A 81 4.22 -8.89 1.52
CA TYR A 81 5.33 -8.83 2.47
C TYR A 81 5.02 -9.52 3.80
N LEU A 82 3.79 -9.37 4.32
CA LEU A 82 3.37 -10.03 5.56
C LEU A 82 3.24 -11.55 5.39
N THR A 83 2.74 -12.02 4.24
CA THR A 83 2.60 -13.45 3.93
C THR A 83 3.92 -14.11 3.55
N GLY A 84 4.85 -13.36 2.96
CA GLY A 84 6.20 -13.83 2.62
C GLY A 84 6.53 -13.91 1.14
N GLU A 85 5.69 -13.34 0.28
CA GLU A 85 5.82 -13.38 -1.18
C GLU A 85 5.89 -11.96 -1.79
N PRO A 86 6.69 -11.01 -1.25
CA PRO A 86 6.68 -9.62 -1.71
C PRO A 86 7.21 -9.45 -3.14
N ASP A 87 8.02 -10.37 -3.64
CA ASP A 87 8.66 -10.27 -4.96
C ASP A 87 7.64 -10.24 -6.11
N GLU A 88 6.51 -10.97 -5.98
CA GLU A 88 5.45 -10.99 -6.99
C GLU A 88 4.78 -9.63 -7.20
N TYR A 89 4.85 -8.76 -6.19
CA TYR A 89 4.21 -7.45 -6.18
C TYR A 89 5.23 -6.30 -6.23
N ALA A 90 6.52 -6.60 -6.29
CA ALA A 90 7.58 -5.60 -6.18
C ALA A 90 7.59 -4.63 -7.37
N ASP A 91 7.36 -5.12 -8.59
CA ASP A 91 7.33 -4.24 -9.77
C ASP A 91 6.08 -3.34 -9.76
N SER A 92 4.91 -3.90 -9.46
CA SER A 92 3.67 -3.13 -9.29
C SER A 92 3.80 -2.05 -8.20
N ALA A 93 4.45 -2.37 -7.07
CA ALA A 93 4.70 -1.39 -6.02
C ALA A 93 5.66 -0.26 -6.43
N ARG A 94 6.66 -0.55 -7.27
CA ARG A 94 7.55 0.50 -7.83
C ARG A 94 6.78 1.41 -8.79
N GLU A 95 5.95 0.83 -9.66
CA GLU A 95 5.08 1.61 -10.55
C GLU A 95 4.11 2.49 -9.76
N ALA A 96 3.55 1.96 -8.68
CA ALA A 96 2.69 2.71 -7.77
C ALA A 96 3.41 3.91 -7.13
N LEU A 97 4.64 3.72 -6.63
CA LEU A 97 5.44 4.83 -6.11
C LEU A 97 5.72 5.89 -7.18
N ALA A 98 6.02 5.48 -8.41
CA ALA A 98 6.21 6.41 -9.51
C ALA A 98 4.92 7.18 -9.84
N ALA A 99 3.76 6.52 -9.86
CA ALA A 99 2.46 7.13 -10.07
C ALA A 99 2.09 8.15 -8.96
N LEU A 100 2.60 7.95 -7.74
CA LEU A 100 2.48 8.89 -6.62
C LEU A 100 3.55 9.98 -6.60
N GLY A 101 4.45 10.03 -7.60
CA GLY A 101 5.57 10.97 -7.64
C GLY A 101 6.66 10.70 -6.59
N ARG A 102 6.67 9.51 -5.97
CA ARG A 102 7.60 9.10 -4.90
C ARG A 102 8.84 8.39 -5.44
N HIS A 103 9.46 8.93 -6.49
CA HIS A 103 10.63 8.32 -7.15
C HIS A 103 11.81 8.09 -6.20
N ALA A 104 12.01 8.98 -5.22
CA ALA A 104 13.06 8.84 -4.21
C ALA A 104 12.87 7.63 -3.27
N GLU A 105 11.67 7.04 -3.27
CA GLU A 105 11.30 5.94 -2.39
C GLU A 105 11.26 4.59 -3.11
N LEU A 106 11.64 4.51 -4.41
CA LEU A 106 11.61 3.26 -5.18
C LEU A 106 12.47 2.14 -4.54
N ASP A 107 13.61 2.52 -3.97
CA ASP A 107 14.51 1.59 -3.26
C ASP A 107 13.85 0.98 -2.00
N LEU A 108 12.79 1.61 -1.46
CA LEU A 108 12.04 1.09 -0.33
C LEU A 108 11.49 -0.31 -0.63
N VAL A 109 10.88 -0.47 -1.80
CA VAL A 109 10.26 -1.74 -2.24
C VAL A 109 11.33 -2.80 -2.40
N GLN A 110 12.45 -2.47 -3.05
CA GLN A 110 13.53 -3.44 -3.25
C GLN A 110 14.16 -3.90 -1.92
N LEU A 111 14.29 -2.99 -0.96
CA LEU A 111 14.83 -3.31 0.36
C LEU A 111 13.88 -4.12 1.24
N LEU A 112 12.57 -4.02 1.01
CA LEU A 112 11.55 -4.82 1.69
C LEU A 112 11.39 -6.21 1.04
N ALA A 113 11.48 -6.28 -0.29
CA ALA A 113 11.33 -7.53 -1.04
C ALA A 113 12.48 -8.52 -0.80
N ARG A 114 13.74 -8.03 -0.76
CA ARG A 114 14.95 -8.86 -0.55
C ARG A 114 15.11 -9.52 0.83
N ARG A 115 14.16 -9.35 1.76
CA ARG A 115 14.41 -9.54 3.20
C ARG A 115 13.77 -10.78 3.81
N ARG A 116 13.38 -11.76 2.99
CA ARG A 116 13.06 -13.12 3.44
C ARG A 116 13.87 -14.15 2.68
#